data_AF-A0A3B1AXY4-F1
#
_entry.id   AF-A0A3B1AXY4-F1
#
_cell.length_a   1.000
_cell.length_b   1.000
_cell.length_c   1.000
_cell.angle_alpha   90.00
_cell.angle_beta   90.00
_cell.angle_gamma   90.00
#
_symmetry.space_group_name_H-M   'P 1'
#
loop_
_entity.id
_entity.type
_entity.pdbx_description
1 polymer ?
#
loop_
_entity_poly.entity_id
_entity_poly.type
_entity_poly.pdbx_seq_one_letter_code
_entity_poly.pdbx_strand_id
1 'polypeptide(L)'
;MALSVGDTLEGGFFRYTVDPGWQVPHFEKMLYTQAQLIRLYLKAAGILKRPDYIDVARDTLDFCMSVMRDKQGAFIASLSAIDPDDVDGDGYLWGNEELKRQLNQQELSFSRIRWGMTGQPELEGGRR
;
A
#
# COMPACT_ATOMS: atom_id res chain seq x y z
N MET A 1 3.20 10.04 -7.43
CA MET A 1 3.66 8.85 -6.68
C MET A 1 3.33 7.65 -7.54
N ALA A 2 4.23 6.69 -7.75
CA ALA A 2 3.82 5.39 -8.30
C ALA A 2 3.31 4.58 -7.13
N LEU A 3 1.99 4.57 -6.95
CA LEU A 3 1.36 3.67 -6.01
C LEU A 3 1.15 2.33 -6.72
N SER A 4 1.23 1.25 -5.96
CA SER A 4 0.92 -0.08 -6.45
C SER A 4 -0.13 -0.68 -5.52
N VAL A 5 -0.81 -1.74 -5.96
CA VAL A 5 -1.76 -2.45 -5.07
C VAL A 5 -1.06 -3.03 -3.83
N GLY A 6 0.24 -3.32 -3.90
CA GLY A 6 1.05 -3.66 -2.72
C GLY A 6 1.54 -2.39 -2.03
N ASP A 7 1.21 -2.24 -0.76
CA ASP A 7 1.69 -1.12 0.05
C ASP A 7 3.11 -1.41 0.53
N THR A 8 4.08 -0.66 -0.03
CA THR A 8 5.49 -0.80 0.32
C THR A 8 5.91 -0.05 1.58
N LEU A 9 5.01 0.73 2.18
CA LEU A 9 5.29 1.58 3.34
C LEU A 9 4.82 0.92 4.63
N GLU A 10 3.54 0.55 4.70
CA GLU A 10 2.97 -0.11 5.89
C GLU A 10 2.80 -1.62 5.73
N GLY A 11 2.91 -2.13 4.50
CA GLY A 11 2.63 -3.53 4.18
C GLY A 11 1.15 -3.80 3.88
N GLY A 12 0.91 -5.03 3.44
CA GLY A 12 -0.40 -5.47 2.96
C GLY A 12 -0.75 -4.93 1.57
N PHE A 13 -2.01 -5.11 1.18
CA PHE A 13 -2.51 -4.77 -0.14
C PHE A 13 -3.76 -3.90 -0.08
N PHE A 14 -3.81 -2.88 -0.94
CA PHE A 14 -5.03 -2.15 -1.25
C PHE A 14 -6.00 -3.04 -2.03
N ARG A 15 -7.29 -2.67 -2.01
CA ARG A 15 -8.33 -3.53 -2.59
C ARG A 15 -8.27 -3.63 -4.11
N TYR A 16 -8.04 -2.51 -4.79
CA TYR A 16 -7.94 -2.39 -6.25
C TYR A 16 -7.30 -1.05 -6.62
N THR A 17 -7.11 -0.82 -7.92
CA THR A 17 -6.70 0.49 -8.46
C THR A 17 -7.85 1.14 -9.23
N VAL A 18 -7.98 2.47 -9.14
CA VAL A 18 -9.03 3.24 -9.83
C VAL A 18 -8.67 3.55 -11.29
N ASP A 19 -7.39 3.42 -11.65
CA ASP A 19 -6.89 3.67 -12.99
C ASP A 19 -6.53 2.36 -13.73
N PRO A 20 -6.58 2.36 -15.08
CA PRO A 20 -6.23 1.20 -15.90
C PRO A 20 -4.72 0.89 -15.91
N GLY A 21 -3.88 1.83 -15.48
CA GLY A 21 -2.43 1.68 -15.40
C GLY A 21 -1.95 0.98 -14.13
N TRP A 22 -2.86 0.64 -13.21
CA TRP A 22 -2.56 0.02 -11.91
C TRP A 22 -1.67 0.90 -11.00
N GLN A 23 -1.83 2.22 -11.08
CA GLN A 23 -0.95 3.20 -10.45
C GLN A 23 -1.55 3.92 -9.25
N VAL A 24 -2.87 3.92 -9.08
CA VAL A 24 -3.60 4.67 -8.06
C VAL A 24 -4.50 3.67 -7.32
N PRO A 25 -4.12 3.21 -6.12
CA PRO A 25 -4.93 2.34 -5.31
C PRO A 25 -6.16 3.09 -4.80
N HIS A 26 -7.24 2.34 -4.65
CA HIS A 26 -8.29 2.68 -3.71
C HIS A 26 -7.81 2.31 -2.31
N PHE A 27 -7.62 3.30 -1.43
CA PHE A 27 -6.82 3.16 -0.21
C PHE A 27 -7.44 2.27 0.89
N GLU A 28 -8.61 1.69 0.62
CA GLU A 28 -9.22 0.66 1.47
C GLU A 28 -8.38 -0.63 1.48
N LYS A 29 -8.17 -1.19 2.68
CA LYS A 29 -7.56 -2.51 2.86
C LYS A 29 -8.56 -3.47 3.49
N MET A 30 -8.89 -4.55 2.80
CA MET A 30 -9.83 -5.57 3.27
C MET A 30 -9.09 -6.79 3.83
N LEU A 31 -9.54 -7.32 4.97
CA LEU A 31 -8.92 -8.49 5.62
C LEU A 31 -8.96 -9.72 4.72
N TYR A 32 -10.08 -9.94 4.04
CA TYR A 32 -10.24 -11.10 3.16
C TYR A 32 -9.25 -11.05 1.99
N THR A 33 -8.92 -9.85 1.48
CA THR A 33 -7.92 -9.67 0.42
C THR A 33 -6.56 -10.12 0.93
N GLN A 34 -6.15 -9.68 2.12
CA GLN A 34 -4.88 -10.09 2.71
C GLN A 34 -4.83 -11.62 2.90
N ALA A 35 -5.86 -12.20 3.54
CA ALA A 35 -5.90 -13.63 3.83
C ALA A 35 -5.85 -14.49 2.55
N GLN A 36 -6.52 -14.05 1.48
CA GLN A 36 -6.48 -14.73 0.19
C GLN A 36 -5.11 -14.61 -0.48
N LEU A 37 -4.49 -13.42 -0.46
CA LEU A 37 -3.18 -13.18 -1.06
C LEU A 37 -2.06 -13.92 -0.33
N ILE A 38 -2.06 -13.96 1.01
CA ILE A 38 -1.09 -14.76 1.79
C ILE A 38 -1.11 -16.23 1.31
N ARG A 39 -2.30 -16.82 1.22
CA ARG A 39 -2.45 -18.22 0.77
C ARG A 39 -2.02 -18.39 -0.69
N LEU A 40 -2.33 -17.44 -1.54
CA LEU A 40 -1.96 -17.47 -2.95
C LEU A 40 -0.43 -17.40 -3.14
N TYR A 41 0.23 -16.44 -2.50
CA TYR A 41 1.68 -16.26 -2.59
C TYR A 41 2.45 -17.45 -2.02
N LEU A 42 2.04 -18.01 -0.88
CA LEU A 42 2.66 -19.23 -0.33
C LEU A 42 2.54 -20.42 -1.29
N LYS A 43 1.36 -20.62 -1.89
CA LYS A 43 1.14 -21.69 -2.87
C LYS A 43 1.97 -21.45 -4.14
N ALA A 44 1.98 -20.22 -4.63
CA ALA A 44 2.70 -19.83 -5.83
C ALA A 44 4.23 -19.97 -5.64
N ALA A 45 4.77 -19.66 -4.46
CA ALA A 45 6.18 -19.84 -4.15
C ALA A 45 6.65 -21.28 -4.40
N GLY A 46 5.88 -22.27 -3.95
CA GLY A 46 6.21 -23.68 -4.11
C GLY A 46 6.07 -24.20 -5.56
N ILE A 47 5.03 -23.73 -6.28
CA ILE A 47 4.75 -24.13 -7.67
C ILE A 47 5.73 -23.48 -8.63
N LEU A 48 5.93 -22.16 -8.52
CA LEU A 48 6.74 -21.37 -9.44
C LEU A 48 8.22 -21.33 -9.04
N LYS A 49 8.59 -21.94 -7.90
CA LYS A 49 9.95 -21.91 -7.34
C LYS A 49 10.46 -20.48 -7.13
N ARG A 50 9.58 -19.62 -6.61
CA ARG A 50 9.83 -18.20 -6.31
C ARG A 50 9.94 -18.00 -4.80
N PRO A 51 11.13 -18.11 -4.19
CA PRO A 51 11.29 -17.95 -2.75
C PRO A 51 10.90 -16.54 -2.27
N ASP A 52 11.07 -15.52 -3.10
CA ASP A 52 10.66 -14.14 -2.84
C ASP A 52 9.15 -13.98 -2.60
N TYR A 53 8.31 -14.90 -3.12
CA TYR A 53 6.87 -14.88 -2.83
C TYR A 53 6.56 -15.28 -1.39
N ILE A 54 7.48 -15.99 -0.72
CA ILE A 54 7.35 -16.29 0.71
C ILE A 54 7.49 -14.99 1.50
N ASP A 55 8.39 -14.10 1.09
CA ASP A 55 8.60 -12.83 1.77
C ASP A 55 7.37 -11.93 1.62
N VAL A 56 6.77 -11.83 0.42
CA VAL A 56 5.50 -11.12 0.22
C VAL A 56 4.39 -11.67 1.12
N ALA A 57 4.26 -13.00 1.22
CA ALA A 57 3.26 -13.62 2.10
C ALA A 57 3.53 -13.35 3.58
N ARG A 58 4.80 -13.34 4.01
CA ARG A 58 5.21 -13.06 5.38
C ARG A 58 4.92 -11.60 5.74
N ASP A 59 5.33 -10.66 4.90
CA ASP A 59 5.09 -9.23 5.11
C ASP A 59 3.59 -8.93 5.22
N THR A 60 2.78 -9.59 4.40
CA THR A 60 1.31 -9.45 4.43
C THR A 60 0.70 -10.05 5.70
N LEU A 61 1.24 -11.18 6.17
CA LEU A 61 0.82 -11.80 7.43
C LEU A 61 1.19 -10.91 8.62
N ASP A 62 2.41 -10.36 8.62
CA ASP A 62 2.88 -9.46 9.66
C ASP A 62 2.03 -8.19 9.72
N PHE A 63 1.63 -7.63 8.57
CA PHE A 63 0.64 -6.55 8.49
C PHE A 63 -0.71 -6.94 9.14
N CYS A 64 -1.25 -8.12 8.81
CA CYS A 64 -2.51 -8.58 9.41
C CYS A 64 -2.41 -8.73 10.93
N MET A 65 -1.27 -9.20 11.42
CA MET A 65 -1.05 -9.48 12.84
C MET A 65 -0.77 -8.22 13.66
N SER A 66 -0.16 -7.20 13.05
CA SER A 66 0.22 -5.95 13.71
C SER A 66 -0.83 -4.85 13.58
N VAL A 67 -1.49 -4.75 12.43
CA VAL A 67 -2.43 -3.65 12.11
C VAL A 67 -3.87 -4.11 12.15
N MET A 68 -4.17 -5.29 11.58
CA MET A 68 -5.56 -5.75 11.42
C MET A 68 -6.07 -6.62 12.59
N ARG A 69 -5.30 -6.74 13.68
CA ARG A 69 -5.67 -7.52 14.86
C ARG A 69 -5.79 -6.60 16.07
N ASP A 70 -6.93 -6.66 16.76
CA ASP A 70 -7.13 -5.89 17.98
C ASP A 70 -6.43 -6.53 19.20
N LYS A 71 -6.46 -5.81 20.33
CA LYS A 71 -5.83 -6.25 21.59
C LYS A 71 -6.51 -7.48 22.19
N GLN A 72 -7.76 -7.77 21.81
CA GLN A 72 -8.53 -8.93 22.26
C GLN A 72 -8.31 -10.15 21.34
N GLY A 73 -7.67 -9.94 20.19
CA GLY A 73 -7.35 -10.94 19.20
C GLY A 73 -8.39 -11.11 18.09
N ALA A 74 -9.42 -10.27 18.04
CA ALA A 74 -10.30 -10.22 16.89
C ALA A 74 -9.61 -9.53 15.71
N PHE A 75 -10.02 -9.89 14.49
CA PHE A 75 -9.52 -9.25 13.28
C PHE A 75 -10.49 -8.19 12.77
N ILE A 76 -9.93 -7.04 12.41
CA ILE A 76 -10.63 -5.92 11.78
C ILE A 76 -10.98 -6.32 10.35
N ALA A 77 -12.24 -6.17 9.94
CA ALA A 77 -12.69 -6.60 8.62
C ALA A 77 -12.14 -5.73 7.47
N SER A 78 -12.01 -4.43 7.72
CA SER A 78 -11.52 -3.45 6.75
C SER A 78 -10.88 -2.22 7.42
N LEU A 79 -9.93 -1.61 6.74
CA LEU A 79 -9.42 -0.27 7.02
C LEU A 79 -9.99 0.68 5.95
N SER A 80 -10.58 1.78 6.40
CA SER A 80 -11.23 2.79 5.54
C SER A 80 -10.22 3.43 4.58
N ALA A 81 -10.67 3.76 3.37
CA ALA A 81 -9.95 4.63 2.43
C ALA A 81 -10.03 6.12 2.81
N ILE A 82 -11.11 6.47 3.52
CA ILE A 82 -11.47 7.84 3.87
C ILE A 82 -10.85 8.20 5.22
N ASP A 83 -10.00 9.21 5.22
CA ASP A 83 -9.47 9.81 6.45
C ASP A 83 -10.54 10.67 7.17
N PRO A 84 -10.35 11.02 8.45
CA PRO A 84 -11.34 11.79 9.24
C PRO A 84 -11.80 13.10 8.61
N ASP A 85 -11.01 13.69 7.70
CA ASP A 85 -11.30 14.91 6.96
C ASP A 85 -11.98 14.67 5.59
N ASP A 86 -12.50 13.46 5.35
CA ASP A 86 -13.20 13.04 4.12
C ASP A 86 -12.33 13.07 2.84
N VAL A 87 -11.02 12.96 3.01
CA VAL A 87 -10.05 12.90 1.90
C VAL A 87 -9.61 11.45 1.70
N ASP A 88 -9.81 10.93 0.49
CA ASP A 88 -9.36 9.58 0.12
C ASP A 88 -7.81 9.53 0.07
N GLY A 89 -7.22 8.66 0.87
CA GLY A 89 -5.79 8.35 0.83
C GLY A 89 -4.84 9.40 1.41
N ASP A 90 -5.31 10.33 2.25
CA ASP A 90 -4.45 11.42 2.75
C ASP A 90 -3.22 10.91 3.51
N GLY A 91 -3.37 9.86 4.32
CA GLY A 91 -2.25 9.19 4.99
C GLY A 91 -1.19 8.57 4.05
N TYR A 92 -1.49 8.43 2.75
CA TYR A 92 -0.61 7.82 1.76
C TYR A 92 -0.11 8.81 0.70
N LEU A 93 -0.51 10.07 0.76
CA LEU A 93 -0.21 11.09 -0.25
C LEU A 93 0.63 12.22 0.33
N TRP A 94 1.80 12.47 -0.24
CA TRP A 94 2.67 13.59 0.14
C TRP A 94 2.82 14.63 -0.96
N GLY A 95 2.67 15.89 -0.59
CA GLY A 95 2.97 17.02 -1.47
C GLY A 95 4.47 17.16 -1.74
N ASN A 96 4.84 17.68 -2.91
CA ASN A 96 6.25 17.91 -3.27
C ASN A 96 6.98 18.81 -2.25
N GLU A 97 6.31 19.83 -1.74
CA GLU A 97 6.90 20.75 -0.75
C GLU A 97 7.06 20.08 0.62
N GLU A 98 6.20 19.12 0.96
CA GLU A 98 6.35 18.35 2.19
C GLU A 98 7.56 17.42 2.12
N LEU A 99 7.74 16.71 1.00
CA LEU A 99 8.91 15.86 0.78
C LEU A 99 10.21 16.66 0.82
N LYS A 100 10.25 17.85 0.22
CA LYS A 100 11.44 18.74 0.27
C LYS A 100 11.76 19.24 1.67
N ARG A 101 10.77 19.35 2.56
CA ARG A 101 11.00 19.74 3.96
C ARG A 101 11.58 18.60 4.80
N GLN A 102 11.23 17.35 4.49
CA GLN A 102 11.64 16.20 5.29
C GLN A 102 12.88 15.48 4.75
N LEU A 103 13.11 15.52 3.42
CA LEU A 103 14.18 14.77 2.76
C LEU A 103 15.28 15.71 2.25
N ASN A 104 16.53 15.27 2.37
CA ASN A 104 17.64 15.93 1.70
C ASN A 104 17.62 15.64 0.18
N GLN A 105 18.50 16.30 -0.57
CA GLN A 105 18.50 16.22 -2.05
C GLN A 105 18.78 14.80 -2.57
N GLN A 106 19.60 14.01 -1.89
CA GLN A 106 19.92 12.64 -2.30
C GLN A 106 18.73 11.71 -2.03
N GLU A 107 18.12 11.83 -0.84
CA GLU A 107 16.92 11.07 -0.45
C GLU A 107 15.74 11.38 -1.37
N LEU A 108 15.53 12.65 -1.72
CA LEU A 108 14.48 13.08 -2.64
C LEU A 108 14.71 12.53 -4.06
N SER A 109 15.96 12.47 -4.51
CA SER A 109 16.29 11.91 -5.82
C SER A 109 16.10 10.39 -5.83
N PHE A 110 16.51 9.71 -4.75
CA PHE A 110 16.32 8.28 -4.58
C PHE A 110 14.84 7.90 -4.52
N SER A 111 14.03 8.63 -3.74
CA SER A 111 12.60 8.36 -3.58
C SER A 111 11.85 8.46 -4.91
N ARG A 112 12.17 9.49 -5.72
CA ARG A 112 11.59 9.67 -7.05
C ARG A 112 11.85 8.50 -7.99
N ILE A 113 13.05 7.94 -7.96
CA ILE A 113 13.41 6.78 -8.78
C ILE A 113 12.75 5.52 -8.21
N ARG A 114 12.85 5.29 -6.91
CA ARG A 114 12.41 4.06 -6.25
C ARG A 114 10.89 3.85 -6.29
N TRP A 115 10.13 4.94 -6.14
CA TRP A 115 8.66 4.94 -6.12
C TRP A 115 8.07 5.67 -7.31
N GLY A 116 8.80 5.78 -8.43
CA GLY A 116 8.30 6.33 -9.70
C GLY A 116 7.54 7.66 -9.54
N MET A 117 8.03 8.58 -8.70
CA MET A 117 7.34 9.84 -8.40
C MET A 117 7.60 10.86 -9.52
N THR A 118 7.17 10.55 -10.75
CA THR A 118 7.46 11.32 -11.97
C THR A 118 6.36 12.29 -12.38
N GLY A 119 5.34 12.50 -11.54
CA GLY A 119 4.21 13.40 -11.81
C GLY A 119 3.14 13.36 -10.72
N GLN A 120 2.14 14.23 -10.85
CA GLN A 120 0.93 14.19 -10.03
C GLN A 120 -0.04 13.14 -10.61
N PRO A 121 -0.45 12.12 -9.84
CA PRO A 121 -1.51 11.22 -10.27
C PRO A 121 -2.85 11.97 -10.30
N GLU A 122 -3.72 11.61 -11.25
CA GLU A 122 -5.10 12.11 -11.28
C GLU A 122 -5.89 11.31 -10.22
N LEU A 123 -6.25 11.97 -9.11
CA LEU A 123 -6.98 11.35 -8.00
C LEU A 123 -8.48 11.69 -8.11
N GLU A 124 -9.35 10.71 -7.90
CA GLU A 124 -10.75 11.00 -7.57
C GLU A 124 -10.77 11.66 -6.17
N GLY A 125 -11.29 12.89 -6.04
CA GLY A 125 -11.46 13.55 -4.73
C GLY A 125 -10.55 14.74 -4.41
N GLY A 126 -9.61 15.12 -5.29
CA GLY A 126 -9.19 16.53 -5.39
C GLY A 126 -8.18 17.09 -4.37
N ARG A 127 -7.02 16.43 -4.20
CA ARG A 127 -5.78 17.20 -3.91
C ARG A 127 -4.97 17.36 -5.19
N ARG A 128 -5.03 18.58 -5.75
CA ARG A 128 -4.08 19.11 -6.74
C ARG A 128 -2.82 19.60 -6.05
#